data_AF-A0A349ET63-F1
#
_entry.id   AF-A0A349ET63-F1
#
_cell.length_a   1.000
_cell.length_b   1.000
_cell.length_c   1.000
_cell.angle_alpha   90.00
_cell.angle_beta   90.00
_cell.angle_gamma   90.00
#
_symmetry.space_group_name_H-M   'P 1'
#
loop_
_entity.id
_entity.type
_entity.pdbx_description
1 polymer ?
#
loop_
_entity_poly.entity_id
_entity_poly.type
_entity_poly.pdbx_seq_one_letter_code
_entity_poly.pdbx_strand_id
1 'polypeptide(L)'
;GNVGIASRTNQKYDGAESNPYHSDFEKTSFKNVVVASNLIHGVAKNAIFLRNLFGGVVERNVVYDTSIKCVDGGNSIVTARVKNTIIQYNEGYKNGNNTSTKDGAMLDADLYSVDTIWQYNYSHENAFGLFINCTNKNDNVTVRFNLSISDMGNRGIICLNYAFNKIDIYNNTIISGVGSGLGLEKGLVLFEASENANGQSNIFNNIFYCRSKNAKTSIRSSLKEVSFYCNAVFDSNGEYKDPSLNKLIPDIDSHPLIKESDPNFVNNDYSDLSGYDQAVKKFAPIRNKNYKAYAYPISNKFVDILGNSYSKTIGCYFLH
;
A
#
# COMPACT_ATOMS: atom_id res chain seq x y z
N GLY A 1 -18.05 9.42 16.93
CA GLY A 1 -16.74 8.91 17.38
C GLY A 1 -15.74 9.10 16.26
N ASN A 2 -14.48 9.37 16.57
CA ASN A 2 -13.46 9.64 15.55
C ASN A 2 -13.06 8.38 14.75
N VAL A 3 -13.43 7.19 15.20
CA VAL A 3 -13.10 5.90 14.57
C VAL A 3 -14.35 5.03 14.44
N GLY A 4 -14.45 4.25 13.36
CA GLY A 4 -15.54 3.30 13.11
C GLY A 4 -15.44 2.05 13.97
N ILE A 5 -14.63 1.07 13.54
CA ILE A 5 -14.31 -0.16 14.29
C ILE A 5 -12.95 0.02 14.96
N ALA A 6 -12.87 -0.29 16.26
CA ALA A 6 -11.63 -0.19 16.99
C ALA A 6 -11.49 -1.27 18.05
N SER A 7 -10.27 -1.79 18.22
CA SER A 7 -9.86 -2.41 19.48
C SER A 7 -9.04 -1.41 20.30
N ARG A 8 -9.05 -1.58 21.61
CA ARG A 8 -8.35 -0.70 22.57
C ARG A 8 -7.49 -1.52 23.50
N THR A 9 -6.37 -0.96 23.93
CA THR A 9 -5.57 -1.54 25.01
C THR A 9 -6.26 -1.20 26.33
N ASN A 10 -6.39 -2.15 27.25
CA ASN A 10 -6.90 -1.88 28.61
C ASN A 10 -5.78 -1.45 29.58
N GLN A 11 -4.55 -1.30 29.08
CA GLN A 11 -3.36 -1.05 29.89
C GLN A 11 -2.57 0.15 29.38
N LYS A 12 -1.73 0.71 30.26
CA LYS A 12 -0.82 1.83 29.97
C LYS A 12 -0.03 1.53 28.68
N TYR A 13 0.00 2.52 27.78
CA TYR A 13 0.52 2.45 26.39
C TYR A 13 2.00 2.06 26.23
N ASP A 14 2.68 1.92 27.36
CA ASP A 14 4.11 1.83 27.60
C ASP A 14 4.49 0.63 28.50
N GLY A 15 3.51 -0.18 28.93
CA GLY A 15 3.75 -1.44 29.63
C GLY A 15 4.22 -2.56 28.70
N ALA A 16 5.02 -3.50 29.22
CA ALA A 16 5.51 -4.69 28.52
C ALA A 16 4.37 -5.49 27.82
N GLU A 17 3.18 -5.44 28.39
CA GLU A 17 1.96 -6.12 27.94
C GLU A 17 1.31 -5.50 26.69
N SER A 18 1.74 -4.31 26.26
CA SER A 18 1.27 -3.65 25.03
C SER A 18 2.36 -3.52 23.97
N ASN A 19 3.53 -4.13 24.21
CA ASN A 19 4.70 -4.06 23.34
C ASN A 19 4.88 -5.38 22.58
N PRO A 20 4.67 -5.42 21.25
CA PRO A 20 4.82 -6.62 20.42
C PRO A 20 6.19 -7.30 20.43
N TYR A 21 7.22 -6.64 20.94
CA TYR A 21 8.56 -7.21 21.10
C TYR A 21 8.74 -7.99 22.41
N HIS A 22 7.82 -7.86 23.36
CA HIS A 22 7.91 -8.56 24.63
C HIS A 22 7.38 -9.99 24.53
N SER A 23 8.00 -10.92 25.26
CA SER A 23 7.60 -12.35 25.28
C SER A 23 6.17 -12.57 25.80
N ASP A 24 5.67 -11.68 26.65
CA ASP A 24 4.30 -11.76 27.20
C ASP A 24 3.22 -11.11 26.33
N PHE A 25 3.58 -10.51 25.19
CA PHE A 25 2.61 -9.82 24.33
C PHE A 25 1.47 -10.74 23.89
N GLU A 26 1.75 -11.99 23.53
CA GLU A 26 0.72 -12.96 23.15
C GLU A 26 -0.28 -13.25 24.28
N LYS A 27 0.17 -13.22 25.55
CA LYS A 27 -0.67 -13.49 26.73
C LYS A 27 -1.63 -12.34 27.03
N THR A 28 -1.29 -11.15 26.57
CA THR A 28 -1.91 -9.87 26.95
C THR A 28 -2.65 -9.20 25.78
N SER A 29 -2.57 -9.82 24.59
CA SER A 29 -3.21 -9.37 23.36
C SER A 29 -4.55 -10.04 23.09
N PHE A 30 -5.39 -9.38 22.30
CA PHE A 30 -6.55 -10.01 21.69
C PHE A 30 -6.09 -11.02 20.64
N LYS A 31 -6.70 -12.21 20.70
CA LYS A 31 -6.47 -13.31 19.76
C LYS A 31 -7.76 -13.61 19.00
N ASN A 32 -7.63 -14.23 17.83
CA ASN A 32 -8.76 -14.65 16.99
C ASN A 32 -9.71 -13.50 16.61
N VAL A 33 -9.20 -12.27 16.51
CA VAL A 33 -9.98 -11.11 16.08
C VAL A 33 -10.19 -11.18 14.57
N VAL A 34 -11.44 -11.17 14.13
CA VAL A 34 -11.81 -11.08 12.71
C VAL A 34 -12.70 -9.87 12.52
N VAL A 35 -12.26 -8.92 11.69
CA VAL A 35 -13.05 -7.77 11.24
C VAL A 35 -13.32 -7.97 9.76
N ALA A 36 -14.49 -8.50 9.44
CA ALA A 36 -14.78 -8.89 8.08
C ALA A 36 -16.15 -8.49 7.57
N SER A 37 -16.25 -8.27 6.26
CA SER A 37 -17.52 -8.06 5.55
C SER A 37 -18.34 -6.87 6.04
N ASN A 38 -17.66 -5.78 6.47
CA ASN A 38 -18.30 -4.55 6.91
C ASN A 38 -18.35 -3.51 5.78
N LEU A 39 -19.40 -2.69 5.78
CA LEU A 39 -19.49 -1.45 5.00
C LEU A 39 -19.35 -0.27 5.98
N ILE A 40 -18.28 0.52 5.84
CA ILE A 40 -17.96 1.60 6.80
C ILE A 40 -17.74 2.90 6.03
N HIS A 41 -18.51 3.95 6.34
CA HIS A 41 -18.34 5.22 5.66
C HIS A 41 -18.76 6.42 6.51
N GLY A 42 -18.35 7.62 6.07
CA GLY A 42 -18.66 8.87 6.78
C GLY A 42 -17.99 8.99 8.15
N VAL A 43 -16.90 8.26 8.36
CA VAL A 43 -16.14 8.28 9.62
C VAL A 43 -15.20 9.49 9.63
N ALA A 44 -15.17 10.20 10.76
CA ALA A 44 -14.43 11.45 10.87
C ALA A 44 -12.90 11.28 10.71
N LYS A 45 -12.32 10.18 11.19
CA LYS A 45 -10.88 9.88 11.09
C LYS A 45 -10.65 8.51 10.45
N ASN A 46 -10.28 7.49 11.22
CA ASN A 46 -9.96 6.15 10.71
C ASN A 46 -11.21 5.25 10.67
N ALA A 47 -11.46 4.51 9.59
CA ALA A 47 -12.59 3.57 9.55
C ALA A 47 -12.36 2.36 10.46
N ILE A 48 -11.18 1.75 10.38
CA ILE A 48 -10.77 0.61 11.19
C ILE A 48 -9.45 0.97 11.88
N PHE A 49 -9.39 0.83 13.21
CA PHE A 49 -8.14 1.01 13.96
C PHE A 49 -7.95 -0.12 14.99
N LEU A 50 -7.14 -1.11 14.62
CA LEU A 50 -6.85 -2.26 15.47
C LEU A 50 -5.56 -2.09 16.27
N ARG A 51 -5.67 -2.37 17.56
CA ARG A 51 -4.60 -2.31 18.54
C ARG A 51 -4.56 -3.52 19.46
N ASN A 52 -3.36 -3.90 19.88
CA ASN A 52 -3.08 -4.97 20.85
C ASN A 52 -3.58 -6.35 20.38
N LEU A 53 -3.22 -6.71 19.14
CA LEU A 53 -3.58 -7.99 18.53
C LEU A 53 -2.35 -8.88 18.40
N PHE A 54 -2.53 -10.17 18.70
CA PHE A 54 -1.62 -11.23 18.30
C PHE A 54 -2.36 -12.12 17.30
N GLY A 55 -1.99 -12.01 16.03
CA GLY A 55 -2.75 -12.51 14.89
C GLY A 55 -3.87 -11.57 14.47
N GLY A 56 -4.96 -12.15 13.99
CA GLY A 56 -6.16 -11.43 13.56
C GLY A 56 -6.20 -11.15 12.05
N VAL A 57 -7.42 -11.00 11.54
CA VAL A 57 -7.69 -10.86 10.11
C VAL A 57 -8.66 -9.69 9.89
N VAL A 58 -8.29 -8.77 9.00
CA VAL A 58 -9.16 -7.70 8.50
C VAL A 58 -9.45 -7.96 7.04
N GLU A 59 -10.67 -8.37 6.70
CA GLU A 59 -10.94 -8.81 5.33
C GLU A 59 -12.31 -8.53 4.74
N ARG A 60 -12.36 -8.34 3.42
CA ARG A 60 -13.62 -8.13 2.68
C ARG A 60 -14.43 -6.94 3.21
N ASN A 61 -13.78 -5.93 3.78
CA ASN A 61 -14.45 -4.70 4.20
C ASN A 61 -14.44 -3.69 3.05
N VAL A 62 -15.50 -2.90 2.94
CA VAL A 62 -15.58 -1.74 2.06
C VAL A 62 -15.59 -0.49 2.93
N VAL A 63 -14.56 0.34 2.80
CA VAL A 63 -14.38 1.55 3.61
C VAL A 63 -14.27 2.79 2.72
N TYR A 64 -15.12 3.80 2.93
CA TYR A 64 -15.10 4.97 2.04
C TYR A 64 -15.56 6.28 2.67
N ASP A 65 -15.25 7.39 2.01
CA ASP A 65 -15.58 8.75 2.45
C ASP A 65 -15.16 8.98 3.92
N THR A 66 -13.95 8.52 4.26
CA THR A 66 -13.32 8.65 5.58
C THR A 66 -12.43 9.89 5.62
N SER A 67 -12.21 10.44 6.81
CA SER A 67 -11.34 11.61 7.01
C SER A 67 -11.69 12.86 6.18
N ILE A 68 -12.92 12.98 5.69
CA ILE A 68 -13.35 14.11 4.84
C ILE A 68 -13.67 15.41 5.62
N LYS A 69 -13.65 15.37 6.96
CA LYS A 69 -13.92 16.55 7.81
C LYS A 69 -12.88 16.76 8.90
N CYS A 70 -11.91 15.85 9.05
CA CYS A 70 -10.87 15.96 10.06
C CYS A 70 -9.65 16.65 9.47
N VAL A 71 -9.35 17.85 9.98
CA VAL A 71 -8.21 18.67 9.54
C VAL A 71 -6.87 17.98 9.82
N ASP A 72 -6.79 17.19 10.89
CA ASP A 72 -5.58 16.43 11.23
C ASP A 72 -5.36 15.20 10.33
N GLY A 73 -6.37 14.80 9.54
CA GLY A 73 -6.31 13.62 8.68
C GLY A 73 -6.56 12.29 9.40
N GLY A 74 -6.66 11.22 8.63
CA GLY A 74 -6.73 9.83 9.09
C GLY A 74 -6.51 8.87 7.93
N ASN A 75 -6.24 7.59 8.24
CA ASN A 75 -6.07 6.51 7.28
C ASN A 75 -7.22 5.50 7.43
N SER A 76 -7.57 4.79 6.35
CA SER A 76 -8.80 3.99 6.35
C SER A 76 -8.71 2.77 7.29
N ILE A 77 -7.66 1.95 7.13
CA ILE A 77 -7.41 0.74 7.92
C ILE A 77 -6.02 0.87 8.54
N VAL A 78 -6.01 0.95 9.87
CA VAL A 78 -4.80 1.23 10.65
C VAL A 78 -4.56 0.12 11.66
N THR A 79 -3.31 -0.31 11.78
CA THR A 79 -2.85 -1.16 12.89
C THR A 79 -1.80 -0.46 13.72
N ALA A 80 -1.83 -0.62 15.04
CA ALA A 80 -0.72 -0.22 15.91
C ALA A 80 -0.60 -1.19 17.08
N ARG A 81 0.62 -1.54 17.48
CA ARG A 81 0.88 -2.55 18.53
C ARG A 81 0.19 -3.87 18.21
N VAL A 82 0.50 -4.42 17.06
CA VAL A 82 0.00 -5.72 16.61
C VAL A 82 1.16 -6.61 16.21
N LYS A 83 0.95 -7.93 16.23
CA LYS A 83 1.90 -8.91 15.72
C LYS A 83 1.19 -9.94 14.86
N ASN A 84 1.73 -10.27 13.69
CA ASN A 84 1.18 -11.30 12.78
C ASN A 84 -0.26 -11.03 12.28
N THR A 85 -0.69 -9.77 12.20
CA THR A 85 -2.03 -9.40 11.70
C THR A 85 -2.05 -9.35 10.16
N ILE A 86 -3.11 -9.89 9.57
CA ILE A 86 -3.30 -9.94 8.10
C ILE A 86 -4.45 -9.01 7.69
N ILE A 87 -4.21 -8.16 6.70
CA ILE A 87 -5.17 -7.23 6.12
C ILE A 87 -5.32 -7.58 4.64
N GLN A 88 -6.50 -8.09 4.25
CA GLN A 88 -6.68 -8.65 2.91
C GLN A 88 -8.06 -8.50 2.28
N TYR A 89 -8.15 -8.45 0.95
CA TYR A 89 -9.42 -8.39 0.21
C TYR A 89 -10.31 -7.21 0.61
N ASN A 90 -9.75 -6.12 1.14
CA ASN A 90 -10.52 -4.92 1.47
C ASN A 90 -10.58 -3.99 0.27
N GLU A 91 -11.65 -3.20 0.18
CA GLU A 91 -11.80 -2.07 -0.73
C GLU A 91 -11.81 -0.78 0.07
N GLY A 92 -11.01 0.21 -0.33
CA GLY A 92 -10.88 1.46 0.41
C GLY A 92 -10.73 2.67 -0.52
N TYR A 93 -11.62 3.65 -0.38
CA TYR A 93 -11.64 4.77 -1.32
C TYR A 93 -12.07 6.11 -0.75
N LYS A 94 -11.68 7.18 -1.44
CA LYS A 94 -12.07 8.56 -1.13
C LYS A 94 -11.66 9.02 0.28
N ASN A 95 -10.63 8.42 0.87
CA ASN A 95 -10.09 8.86 2.15
C ASN A 95 -9.39 10.24 2.02
N GLY A 96 -9.83 11.21 2.83
CA GLY A 96 -9.21 12.54 2.89
C GLY A 96 -9.35 13.39 1.63
N ASN A 97 -10.21 13.00 0.69
CA ASN A 97 -10.26 13.52 -0.69
C ASN A 97 -10.81 14.95 -0.86
N ASN A 98 -11.00 15.70 0.22
CA ASN A 98 -11.52 17.07 0.20
C ASN A 98 -10.76 18.03 1.14
N THR A 99 -9.66 17.61 1.75
CA THR A 99 -8.83 18.45 2.62
C THR A 99 -7.35 18.34 2.26
N SER A 100 -6.58 19.38 2.57
CA SER A 100 -5.11 19.26 2.64
C SER A 100 -4.77 18.54 3.94
N THR A 101 -4.79 17.21 3.89
CA THR A 101 -4.63 16.33 5.05
C THR A 101 -3.16 15.88 5.22
N LYS A 102 -2.78 15.62 6.48
CA LYS A 102 -1.47 15.03 6.84
C LYS A 102 -1.39 13.53 6.59
N ASP A 103 -2.55 12.89 6.50
CA ASP A 103 -2.79 11.49 6.20
C ASP A 103 -3.69 11.37 4.96
N GLY A 104 -4.13 10.17 4.61
CA GLY A 104 -5.00 9.99 3.45
C GLY A 104 -4.82 8.69 2.70
N ALA A 105 -4.09 7.74 3.28
CA ALA A 105 -3.88 6.42 2.71
C ALA A 105 -5.04 5.47 3.05
N MET A 106 -5.20 4.41 2.27
CA MET A 106 -6.09 3.32 2.61
C MET A 106 -5.49 2.50 3.77
N LEU A 107 -4.24 2.08 3.65
CA LEU A 107 -3.60 1.13 4.55
C LEU A 107 -2.47 1.82 5.34
N ASP A 108 -2.43 1.60 6.63
CA ASP A 108 -1.46 2.22 7.53
C ASP A 108 -0.91 1.23 8.56
N ALA A 109 0.34 0.83 8.34
CA ALA A 109 1.12 0.12 9.34
C ALA A 109 1.71 1.14 10.32
N ASP A 110 0.93 1.53 11.33
CA ASP A 110 1.32 2.49 12.35
C ASP A 110 2.22 1.81 13.41
N LEU A 111 2.66 2.57 14.42
CA LEU A 111 3.69 2.19 15.39
C LEU A 111 3.49 0.78 15.95
N TYR A 112 4.56 -0.02 15.94
CA TYR A 112 4.61 -1.40 16.44
C TYR A 112 3.69 -2.36 15.66
N SER A 113 3.73 -2.31 14.32
CA SER A 113 2.98 -3.22 13.45
C SER A 113 3.88 -4.38 12.98
N VAL A 114 4.20 -5.27 13.91
CA VAL A 114 5.21 -6.32 13.74
C VAL A 114 4.71 -7.48 12.88
N ASP A 115 5.47 -7.85 11.86
CA ASP A 115 5.19 -8.99 10.98
C ASP A 115 3.77 -8.91 10.36
N THR A 116 3.34 -7.69 10.00
CA THR A 116 2.03 -7.45 9.38
C THR A 116 2.05 -7.68 7.88
N ILE A 117 0.94 -8.22 7.35
CA ILE A 117 0.80 -8.54 5.93
C ILE A 117 -0.41 -7.81 5.36
N TRP A 118 -0.18 -7.01 4.32
CA TRP A 118 -1.16 -6.18 3.62
C TRP A 118 -1.27 -6.68 2.18
N GLN A 119 -2.27 -7.51 1.90
CA GLN A 119 -2.33 -8.26 0.64
C GLN A 119 -3.69 -8.27 -0.05
N TYR A 120 -3.71 -8.28 -1.38
CA TYR A 120 -4.97 -8.41 -2.13
C TYR A 120 -6.00 -7.32 -1.79
N ASN A 121 -5.58 -6.11 -1.41
CA ASN A 121 -6.49 -5.00 -1.17
C ASN A 121 -6.64 -4.15 -2.44
N TYR A 122 -7.78 -3.47 -2.55
CA TYR A 122 -8.10 -2.55 -3.64
C TYR A 122 -8.30 -1.13 -3.10
N SER A 123 -7.52 -0.19 -3.62
CA SER A 123 -7.59 1.24 -3.26
C SER A 123 -7.94 2.10 -4.48
N HIS A 124 -8.78 3.12 -4.29
CA HIS A 124 -8.97 4.14 -5.32
C HIS A 124 -9.37 5.51 -4.79
N GLU A 125 -8.98 6.57 -5.52
CA GLU A 125 -9.38 7.94 -5.26
C GLU A 125 -9.07 8.45 -3.83
N ASN A 126 -8.13 7.82 -3.13
CA ASN A 126 -7.65 8.29 -1.83
C ASN A 126 -6.69 9.46 -2.02
N ALA A 127 -6.67 10.40 -1.07
CA ALA A 127 -5.82 11.58 -1.15
C ALA A 127 -4.33 11.22 -1.21
N PHE A 128 -3.86 10.23 -0.46
CA PHE A 128 -2.49 9.73 -0.57
C PHE A 128 -2.46 8.56 -1.53
N GLY A 129 -2.91 7.40 -1.08
CA GLY A 129 -3.11 6.25 -1.93
C GLY A 129 -3.12 4.95 -1.15
N LEU A 130 -2.45 3.94 -1.67
CA LEU A 130 -2.53 2.58 -1.16
C LEU A 130 -2.01 2.46 0.28
N PHE A 131 -0.76 2.86 0.54
CA PHE A 131 -0.07 2.45 1.76
C PHE A 131 0.85 3.53 2.34
N ILE A 132 0.83 3.64 3.66
CA ILE A 132 1.81 4.34 4.47
C ILE A 132 2.26 3.45 5.63
N ASN A 133 3.48 3.67 6.11
CA ASN A 133 3.91 3.13 7.39
C ASN A 133 4.29 4.26 8.36
N CYS A 134 3.95 4.11 9.63
CA CYS A 134 4.44 4.93 10.73
C CYS A 134 5.11 4.03 11.78
N THR A 135 5.94 3.10 11.34
CA THR A 135 6.43 1.97 12.15
C THR A 135 7.57 2.33 13.12
N ASN A 136 8.01 1.30 13.85
CA ASN A 136 9.17 1.30 14.71
C ASN A 136 10.34 0.51 14.11
N LYS A 137 11.58 0.82 14.55
CA LYS A 137 12.85 0.24 14.05
C LYS A 137 12.96 -1.30 13.99
N ASN A 138 12.07 -2.02 14.65
CA ASN A 138 12.07 -3.48 14.74
C ASN A 138 10.88 -4.12 13.97
N ASP A 139 10.03 -3.31 13.32
CA ASP A 139 8.87 -3.79 12.60
C ASP A 139 9.28 -4.37 11.24
N ASN A 140 8.71 -5.54 10.91
CA ASN A 140 8.73 -6.09 9.56
C ASN A 140 7.34 -5.95 8.95
N VAL A 141 7.23 -5.41 7.73
CA VAL A 141 5.95 -5.25 7.03
C VAL A 141 6.04 -5.79 5.62
N THR A 142 5.00 -6.51 5.19
CA THR A 142 4.86 -6.98 3.80
C THR A 142 3.63 -6.35 3.15
N VAL A 143 3.82 -5.71 2.00
CA VAL A 143 2.75 -5.11 1.18
C VAL A 143 2.79 -5.73 -0.21
N ARG A 144 1.80 -6.57 -0.55
CA ARG A 144 1.87 -7.37 -1.78
C ARG A 144 0.56 -7.61 -2.48
N PHE A 145 0.58 -7.84 -3.79
CA PHE A 145 -0.60 -8.24 -4.55
C PHE A 145 -1.80 -7.29 -4.41
N ASN A 146 -1.57 -6.02 -4.09
CA ASN A 146 -2.63 -5.02 -3.99
C ASN A 146 -2.82 -4.32 -5.34
N LEU A 147 -4.05 -3.82 -5.56
CA LEU A 147 -4.44 -3.00 -6.69
C LEU A 147 -4.72 -1.57 -6.21
N SER A 148 -4.12 -0.57 -6.85
CA SER A 148 -4.41 0.84 -6.59
C SER A 148 -4.74 1.53 -7.91
N ILE A 149 -5.92 2.14 -7.99
CA ILE A 149 -6.44 2.77 -9.21
C ILE A 149 -6.86 4.20 -8.91
N SER A 150 -6.31 5.16 -9.62
CA SER A 150 -6.68 6.57 -9.52
C SER A 150 -6.51 7.20 -8.13
N ASP A 151 -5.67 6.62 -7.27
CA ASP A 151 -5.21 7.31 -6.04
C ASP A 151 -4.39 8.57 -6.40
N MET A 152 -4.51 9.62 -5.59
CA MET A 152 -4.08 10.97 -5.96
C MET A 152 -2.59 11.24 -5.69
N GLY A 153 -1.96 10.49 -4.79
CA GLY A 153 -0.53 10.53 -4.54
C GLY A 153 -0.02 11.80 -3.84
N ASN A 154 -0.82 12.49 -3.03
CA ASN A 154 -0.43 13.78 -2.43
C ASN A 154 0.87 13.71 -1.59
N ARG A 155 1.17 12.55 -1.01
CA ARG A 155 2.42 12.23 -0.28
C ARG A 155 2.97 10.83 -0.61
N GLY A 156 2.70 10.36 -1.81
CA GLY A 156 3.00 9.00 -2.26
C GLY A 156 1.77 8.11 -2.26
N ILE A 157 1.54 7.39 -3.36
CA ILE A 157 0.61 6.25 -3.37
C ILE A 157 1.18 5.14 -2.46
N ILE A 158 2.50 4.99 -2.47
CA ILE A 158 3.26 4.29 -1.44
C ILE A 158 4.14 5.31 -0.72
N CYS A 159 4.02 5.39 0.60
CA CYS A 159 4.81 6.29 1.43
C CYS A 159 5.56 5.50 2.50
N LEU A 160 6.90 5.57 2.47
CA LEU A 160 7.77 5.08 3.52
C LEU A 160 8.08 6.20 4.51
N ASN A 161 7.70 6.02 5.77
CA ASN A 161 7.91 6.98 6.83
C ASN A 161 8.32 6.31 8.16
N TYR A 162 9.05 7.05 8.99
CA TYR A 162 9.65 6.55 10.24
C TYR A 162 10.57 5.32 10.09
N ALA A 163 11.12 4.87 11.22
CA ALA A 163 12.04 3.74 11.23
C ALA A 163 11.31 2.39 11.09
N PHE A 164 11.96 1.43 10.46
CA PHE A 164 11.51 0.04 10.34
C PHE A 164 12.73 -0.88 10.32
N ASN A 165 12.54 -2.17 10.61
CA ASN A 165 13.59 -3.15 10.36
C ASN A 165 13.61 -3.48 8.86
N LYS A 166 12.46 -3.94 8.35
CA LYS A 166 12.33 -4.37 6.96
C LYS A 166 10.94 -4.10 6.39
N ILE A 167 10.87 -3.58 5.18
CA ILE A 167 9.61 -3.47 4.42
C ILE A 167 9.79 -4.11 3.04
N ASP A 168 8.97 -5.13 2.75
CA ASP A 168 8.89 -5.76 1.43
C ASP A 168 7.62 -5.29 0.72
N ILE A 169 7.78 -4.64 -0.42
CA ILE A 169 6.70 -4.16 -1.29
C ILE A 169 6.82 -4.83 -2.64
N TYR A 170 5.94 -5.78 -2.96
CA TYR A 170 6.08 -6.51 -4.21
C TYR A 170 4.80 -6.96 -4.88
N ASN A 171 4.86 -7.13 -6.20
CA ASN A 171 3.74 -7.61 -6.99
C ASN A 171 2.45 -6.79 -6.78
N ASN A 172 2.57 -5.48 -6.52
CA ASN A 172 1.42 -4.57 -6.53
C ASN A 172 1.24 -3.98 -7.93
N THR A 173 0.01 -3.67 -8.31
CA THR A 173 -0.30 -2.93 -9.54
C THR A 173 -0.90 -1.58 -9.17
N ILE A 174 -0.19 -0.51 -9.52
CA ILE A 174 -0.55 0.87 -9.21
C ILE A 174 -0.75 1.62 -10.52
N ILE A 175 -1.98 2.09 -10.74
CA ILE A 175 -2.34 2.97 -11.84
C ILE A 175 -2.76 4.29 -11.24
N SER A 176 -1.92 5.32 -11.37
CA SER A 176 -2.11 6.57 -10.64
C SER A 176 -3.32 7.38 -11.12
N GLY A 177 -3.77 8.33 -10.31
CA GLY A 177 -4.71 9.36 -10.75
C GLY A 177 -4.08 10.31 -11.76
N VAL A 178 -4.91 11.16 -12.39
CA VAL A 178 -4.43 12.22 -13.28
C VAL A 178 -3.96 13.48 -12.55
N GLY A 179 -4.22 13.57 -11.23
CA GLY A 179 -3.74 14.65 -10.36
C GLY A 179 -4.51 15.97 -10.48
N SER A 180 -5.74 15.97 -11.00
CA SER A 180 -6.56 17.18 -11.19
C SER A 180 -7.57 17.45 -10.07
N GLY A 181 -7.77 16.52 -9.13
CA GLY A 181 -8.56 16.72 -7.90
C GLY A 181 -7.63 17.09 -6.74
N LEU A 182 -8.09 17.95 -5.83
CA LEU A 182 -7.38 18.46 -4.63
C LEU A 182 -6.39 19.63 -4.79
N GLY A 183 -6.31 20.30 -5.94
CA GLY A 183 -5.42 21.47 -6.07
C GLY A 183 -3.94 21.09 -5.91
N LEU A 184 -3.56 19.93 -6.44
CA LEU A 184 -2.20 19.38 -6.39
C LEU A 184 -1.24 20.17 -7.28
N GLU A 185 -0.97 21.41 -6.91
CA GLU A 185 0.10 22.22 -7.49
C GLU A 185 1.47 21.54 -7.33
N LYS A 186 1.62 20.66 -6.33
CA LYS A 186 2.87 19.92 -6.05
C LYS A 186 3.11 18.69 -6.93
N GLY A 187 2.12 18.26 -7.72
CA GLY A 187 2.18 17.06 -8.57
C GLY A 187 1.94 15.76 -7.78
N LEU A 188 1.59 14.69 -8.51
CA LEU A 188 1.34 13.35 -7.97
C LEU A 188 2.67 12.68 -7.58
N VAL A 189 2.71 11.98 -6.44
CA VAL A 189 3.88 11.18 -6.04
C VAL A 189 3.53 9.69 -6.09
N LEU A 190 4.25 8.89 -6.90
CA LEU A 190 4.03 7.44 -6.97
C LEU A 190 4.59 6.73 -5.74
N PHE A 191 5.82 7.07 -5.39
CA PHE A 191 6.55 6.51 -4.28
C PHE A 191 7.28 7.64 -3.54
N GLU A 192 7.05 7.71 -2.23
CA GLU A 192 7.74 8.62 -1.33
C GLU A 192 8.53 7.83 -0.29
N ALA A 193 9.77 8.20 -0.06
CA ALA A 193 10.51 7.88 1.15
C ALA A 193 10.84 9.17 1.89
N SER A 194 10.18 9.41 3.03
CA SER A 194 10.32 10.63 3.81
C SER A 194 11.68 10.76 4.49
N GLU A 195 12.06 11.96 4.92
CA GLU A 195 13.32 12.24 5.63
C GLU A 195 13.56 11.36 6.88
N ASN A 196 12.50 10.92 7.55
CA ASN A 196 12.57 10.09 8.74
C ASN A 196 12.56 8.58 8.44
N ALA A 197 12.40 8.19 7.16
CA ALA A 197 12.40 6.80 6.76
C ALA A 197 13.79 6.19 6.96
N ASN A 198 13.88 5.12 7.75
CA ASN A 198 15.14 4.45 8.03
C ASN A 198 14.95 2.95 8.30
N GLY A 199 15.44 2.11 7.39
CA GLY A 199 15.39 0.66 7.48
C GLY A 199 15.73 0.01 6.14
N GLN A 200 15.70 -1.32 6.10
CA GLN A 200 15.86 -2.08 4.86
C GLN A 200 14.55 -2.10 4.08
N SER A 201 14.58 -1.80 2.79
CA SER A 201 13.38 -1.89 1.95
C SER A 201 13.66 -2.63 0.64
N ASN A 202 12.77 -3.56 0.28
CA ASN A 202 12.80 -4.22 -1.02
C ASN A 202 11.51 -3.91 -1.76
N ILE A 203 11.63 -3.26 -2.91
CA ILE A 203 10.53 -2.87 -3.77
C ILE A 203 10.74 -3.55 -5.11
N PHE A 204 9.96 -4.58 -5.42
CA PHE A 204 10.20 -5.37 -6.62
C PHE A 204 8.95 -5.97 -7.25
N ASN A 205 9.02 -6.33 -8.53
CA ASN A 205 7.91 -6.91 -9.27
C ASN A 205 6.63 -6.06 -9.27
N ASN A 206 6.69 -4.76 -8.98
CA ASN A 206 5.50 -3.91 -9.02
C ASN A 206 5.29 -3.33 -10.43
N ILE A 207 4.04 -2.98 -10.74
CA ILE A 207 3.68 -2.16 -11.89
C ILE A 207 3.31 -0.78 -11.38
N PHE A 208 3.95 0.25 -11.92
CA PHE A 208 3.61 1.66 -11.71
C PHE A 208 3.27 2.29 -13.06
N TYR A 209 1.98 2.43 -13.34
CA TYR A 209 1.49 3.20 -14.47
C TYR A 209 1.16 4.63 -14.03
N CYS A 210 1.97 5.57 -14.51
CA CYS A 210 1.79 6.98 -14.25
C CYS A 210 0.86 7.66 -15.27
N ARG A 211 -0.27 8.18 -14.80
CA ARG A 211 -1.25 8.90 -15.64
C ARG A 211 -1.20 10.42 -15.52
N SER A 212 -0.45 10.95 -14.55
CA SER A 212 -0.31 12.41 -14.36
C SER A 212 0.91 12.96 -15.11
N LYS A 213 0.72 14.06 -15.83
CA LYS A 213 1.80 14.74 -16.59
C LYS A 213 2.92 15.30 -15.69
N ASN A 214 2.61 15.59 -14.43
CA ASN A 214 3.53 16.20 -13.46
C ASN A 214 3.89 15.25 -12.32
N ALA A 215 3.68 13.95 -12.50
CA ALA A 215 4.04 12.99 -11.46
C ALA A 215 5.54 12.97 -11.20
N LYS A 216 5.88 12.59 -9.98
CA LYS A 216 7.25 12.47 -9.49
C LYS A 216 7.39 11.20 -8.65
N THR A 217 8.60 10.68 -8.56
CA THR A 217 9.05 9.90 -7.42
C THR A 217 9.83 10.80 -6.47
N SER A 218 9.75 10.57 -5.16
CA SER A 218 10.45 11.42 -4.20
C SER A 218 11.18 10.57 -3.16
N ILE A 219 12.50 10.64 -3.17
CA ILE A 219 13.30 10.19 -2.03
C ILE A 219 13.80 11.42 -1.32
N ARG A 220 13.32 11.62 -0.08
CA ARG A 220 13.79 12.65 0.84
C ARG A 220 14.57 12.06 2.01
N SER A 221 14.64 10.73 2.07
CA SER A 221 15.21 9.93 3.16
C SER A 221 16.72 9.74 3.07
N SER A 222 17.37 9.55 4.21
CA SER A 222 18.71 8.96 4.32
C SER A 222 18.67 7.42 4.40
N LEU A 223 17.72 6.77 3.71
CA LEU A 223 17.57 5.31 3.74
C LEU A 223 18.90 4.65 3.39
N LYS A 224 19.37 3.77 4.27
CA LYS A 224 20.66 3.10 4.11
C LYS A 224 20.63 2.03 3.02
N GLU A 225 19.47 1.41 2.79
CA GLU A 225 19.30 0.25 1.91
C GLU A 225 17.90 0.24 1.25
N VAL A 226 17.76 0.92 0.11
CA VAL A 226 16.57 0.80 -0.76
C VAL A 226 16.92 -0.06 -1.95
N SER A 227 16.28 -1.23 -2.06
CA SER A 227 16.43 -2.12 -3.20
C SER A 227 15.20 -1.98 -4.11
N PHE A 228 15.31 -1.23 -5.20
CA PHE A 228 14.23 -1.03 -6.17
C PHE A 228 14.58 -1.72 -7.51
N TYR A 229 14.03 -2.92 -7.76
CA TYR A 229 14.45 -3.78 -8.87
C TYR A 229 13.28 -4.56 -9.49
N CYS A 230 13.39 -4.98 -10.76
CA CYS A 230 12.34 -5.75 -11.45
C CYS A 230 10.94 -5.09 -11.44
N ASN A 231 10.85 -3.77 -11.27
CA ASN A 231 9.59 -3.02 -11.37
C ASN A 231 9.39 -2.50 -12.80
N ALA A 232 8.14 -2.46 -13.27
CA ALA A 232 7.76 -1.72 -14.47
C ALA A 232 7.28 -0.32 -14.06
N VAL A 233 7.86 0.72 -14.66
CA VAL A 233 7.47 2.12 -14.41
C VAL A 233 7.34 2.81 -15.76
N PHE A 234 6.13 3.23 -16.12
CA PHE A 234 5.84 3.81 -17.43
C PHE A 234 4.71 4.84 -17.35
N ASP A 235 4.59 5.66 -18.39
CA ASP A 235 3.50 6.63 -18.58
C ASP A 235 2.78 6.38 -19.91
N SER A 236 1.91 7.30 -20.34
CA SER A 236 1.18 7.20 -21.61
C SER A 236 2.08 7.20 -22.85
N ASN A 237 3.35 7.61 -22.73
CA ASN A 237 4.34 7.57 -23.81
C ASN A 237 5.16 6.27 -23.79
N GLY A 238 4.90 5.37 -22.84
CA GLY A 238 5.54 4.05 -22.72
C GLY A 238 6.84 4.03 -21.92
N GLU A 239 7.45 5.17 -21.62
CA GLU A 239 8.62 5.27 -20.74
C GLU A 239 8.44 6.46 -19.79
N TYR A 240 8.39 6.20 -18.49
CA TYR A 240 8.30 7.25 -17.49
C TYR A 240 9.69 7.82 -17.20
N LYS A 241 9.91 9.07 -17.65
CA LYS A 241 11.20 9.77 -17.56
C LYS A 241 11.25 10.66 -16.33
N ASP A 242 11.66 10.08 -15.20
CA ASP A 242 11.88 10.82 -13.96
C ASP A 242 13.33 10.62 -13.46
N PRO A 243 14.18 11.66 -13.49
CA PRO A 243 15.56 11.57 -13.01
C PRO A 243 15.69 11.13 -11.55
N SER A 244 14.65 11.29 -10.72
CA SER A 244 14.67 10.85 -9.33
C SER A 244 14.58 9.33 -9.16
N LEU A 245 14.07 8.60 -10.17
CA LEU A 245 14.11 7.13 -10.18
C LEU A 245 15.55 6.61 -10.16
N ASN A 246 16.50 7.32 -10.79
CA ASN A 246 17.90 6.91 -10.79
C ASN A 246 18.53 6.91 -9.39
N LYS A 247 17.90 7.58 -8.41
CA LYS A 247 18.34 7.58 -7.00
C LYS A 247 17.80 6.40 -6.18
N LEU A 248 16.81 5.66 -6.71
CA LEU A 248 16.18 4.51 -6.04
C LEU A 248 16.93 3.19 -6.27
N ILE A 249 17.91 3.16 -7.18
CA ILE A 249 18.43 1.92 -7.76
C ILE A 249 19.83 1.63 -7.21
N PRO A 250 20.01 0.62 -6.34
CA PRO A 250 21.32 0.04 -6.11
C PRO A 250 21.63 -0.89 -7.30
N ASP A 251 22.70 -0.57 -8.03
CA ASP A 251 23.36 -1.39 -9.06
C ASP A 251 22.46 -2.19 -10.03
N ILE A 252 22.24 -1.57 -11.19
CA ILE A 252 21.45 -1.99 -12.36
C ILE A 252 21.84 -3.36 -12.94
N ASP A 253 23.04 -3.86 -12.67
CA ASP A 253 23.68 -4.86 -13.55
C ASP A 253 23.10 -6.28 -13.44
N SER A 254 22.34 -6.61 -12.38
CA SER A 254 21.71 -7.94 -12.25
C SER A 254 20.20 -7.98 -12.49
N HIS A 255 19.47 -6.90 -12.21
CA HIS A 255 17.99 -6.88 -12.20
C HIS A 255 17.40 -5.51 -12.62
N PRO A 256 17.51 -5.12 -13.91
CA PRO A 256 17.13 -3.78 -14.36
C PRO A 256 15.62 -3.50 -14.26
N LEU A 257 15.27 -2.21 -14.23
CA LEU A 257 13.89 -1.76 -14.43
C LEU A 257 13.36 -2.21 -15.78
N ILE A 258 12.09 -2.59 -15.80
CA ILE A 258 11.40 -3.01 -17.02
C ILE A 258 10.89 -1.74 -17.72
N LYS A 259 11.56 -1.36 -18.81
CA LYS A 259 11.25 -0.17 -19.62
C LYS A 259 10.15 -0.42 -20.67
N GLU A 260 9.25 -1.36 -20.41
CA GLU A 260 8.20 -1.70 -21.36
C GLU A 260 6.92 -0.89 -21.12
N SER A 261 6.26 -0.53 -22.22
CA SER A 261 4.99 0.20 -22.25
C SER A 261 3.82 -0.59 -21.66
N ASP A 262 2.71 0.10 -21.40
CA ASP A 262 1.41 -0.38 -20.88
C ASP A 262 1.15 -1.90 -21.04
N PRO A 263 0.85 -2.65 -19.95
CA PRO A 263 0.52 -4.07 -20.01
C PRO A 263 -0.78 -4.37 -20.80
N ASN A 264 -1.44 -3.34 -21.35
CA ASN A 264 -2.74 -3.39 -22.02
C ASN A 264 -3.79 -3.95 -21.06
N PHE A 265 -4.19 -3.13 -20.08
CA PHE A 265 -5.29 -3.46 -19.18
C PHE A 265 -6.59 -3.75 -19.97
N VAL A 266 -7.43 -4.66 -19.46
CA VAL A 266 -8.71 -5.07 -20.07
C VAL A 266 -9.58 -3.87 -20.40
N ASN A 267 -9.52 -2.82 -19.58
CA ASN A 267 -10.24 -1.58 -19.80
C ASN A 267 -9.43 -0.36 -19.33
N ASN A 268 -9.47 0.73 -20.12
CA ASN A 268 -8.90 2.05 -19.81
C ASN A 268 -9.96 3.07 -19.36
N ASP A 269 -11.16 2.59 -19.04
CA ASP A 269 -12.23 3.37 -18.44
C ASP A 269 -12.01 3.48 -16.92
N TYR A 270 -11.81 4.70 -16.46
CA TYR A 270 -11.62 5.01 -15.04
C TYR A 270 -12.88 5.61 -14.41
N SER A 271 -14.02 5.57 -15.11
CA SER A 271 -15.33 5.81 -14.51
C SER A 271 -15.76 4.59 -13.72
N ASP A 272 -16.55 4.82 -12.66
CA ASP A 272 -17.07 3.78 -11.75
C ASP A 272 -16.03 2.74 -11.32
N LEU A 273 -15.29 3.13 -10.28
CA LEU A 273 -14.24 2.31 -9.68
C LEU A 273 -14.74 1.50 -8.49
N SER A 274 -16.01 1.67 -8.09
CA SER A 274 -16.54 0.97 -6.93
C SER A 274 -16.75 -0.52 -7.18
N GLY A 275 -16.53 -1.33 -6.15
CA GLY A 275 -16.73 -2.77 -6.18
C GLY A 275 -15.45 -3.54 -6.51
N TYR A 276 -14.87 -4.15 -5.48
CA TYR A 276 -13.66 -4.98 -5.54
C TYR A 276 -13.68 -5.98 -6.70
N ASP A 277 -14.67 -6.88 -6.76
CA ASP A 277 -14.71 -7.98 -7.74
C ASP A 277 -14.80 -7.50 -9.19
N GLN A 278 -15.49 -6.38 -9.41
CA GLN A 278 -15.60 -5.75 -10.73
C GLN A 278 -14.27 -5.10 -11.09
N ALA A 279 -13.67 -4.34 -10.18
CA ALA A 279 -12.43 -3.63 -10.41
C ALA A 279 -11.26 -4.57 -10.71
N VAL A 280 -11.08 -5.64 -9.92
CA VAL A 280 -9.96 -6.58 -10.12
C VAL A 280 -10.03 -7.28 -11.47
N LYS A 281 -11.24 -7.52 -12.02
CA LYS A 281 -11.44 -8.04 -13.37
C LYS A 281 -11.24 -6.96 -14.43
N LYS A 282 -11.76 -5.75 -14.20
CA LYS A 282 -11.68 -4.60 -15.12
C LYS A 282 -10.24 -4.20 -15.43
N PHE A 283 -9.38 -4.24 -14.41
CA PHE A 283 -7.97 -3.85 -14.52
C PHE A 283 -7.00 -5.04 -14.59
N ALA A 284 -7.50 -6.24 -14.88
CA ALA A 284 -6.63 -7.36 -15.24
C ALA A 284 -5.89 -7.04 -16.56
N PRO A 285 -4.59 -7.35 -16.70
CA PRO A 285 -3.88 -7.17 -17.96
C PRO A 285 -4.29 -8.23 -19.01
N ILE A 286 -4.46 -7.83 -20.27
CA ILE A 286 -4.95 -8.71 -21.36
C ILE A 286 -3.87 -9.68 -21.85
N ARG A 287 -2.58 -9.31 -21.76
CA ARG A 287 -1.47 -10.14 -22.22
C ARG A 287 -0.30 -10.07 -21.26
N ASN A 288 0.36 -11.22 -21.10
CA ASN A 288 1.69 -11.27 -20.49
C ASN A 288 2.67 -10.76 -21.55
N LYS A 289 3.06 -9.48 -21.48
CA LYS A 289 4.36 -9.08 -22.06
C LYS A 289 5.44 -9.92 -21.37
N ASN A 290 6.68 -9.99 -21.86
CA ASN A 290 7.71 -10.93 -21.38
C ASN A 290 8.19 -10.71 -19.91
N TYR A 291 7.34 -10.21 -19.01
CA TYR A 291 7.57 -9.98 -17.58
C TYR A 291 8.10 -11.21 -16.84
N LYS A 292 7.80 -12.42 -17.30
CA LYS A 292 8.37 -13.66 -16.73
C LYS A 292 9.91 -13.70 -16.80
N ALA A 293 10.52 -13.14 -17.84
CA ALA A 293 11.97 -13.08 -17.97
C ALA A 293 12.58 -12.14 -16.91
N TYR A 294 11.89 -11.03 -16.62
CA TYR A 294 12.40 -9.94 -15.79
C TYR A 294 11.98 -9.99 -14.33
N ALA A 295 10.90 -10.68 -13.99
CA ALA A 295 10.42 -10.76 -12.62
C ALA A 295 11.44 -11.45 -11.70
N TYR A 296 11.49 -11.02 -10.45
CA TYR A 296 12.21 -11.70 -9.39
C TYR A 296 11.38 -12.91 -8.89
N PRO A 297 11.95 -14.12 -8.78
CA PRO A 297 11.21 -15.27 -8.32
C PRO A 297 10.85 -15.15 -6.83
N ILE A 298 9.60 -15.45 -6.49
CA ILE A 298 9.15 -15.61 -5.10
C ILE A 298 8.93 -17.09 -4.78
N SER A 299 9.28 -17.51 -3.56
CA SER A 299 9.48 -18.91 -3.18
C SER A 299 8.25 -19.62 -2.60
N ASN A 300 7.08 -18.96 -2.52
CA ASN A 300 5.89 -19.53 -1.87
C ASN A 300 4.76 -19.84 -2.87
N LYS A 301 3.87 -20.77 -2.47
CA LYS A 301 2.63 -21.11 -3.18
C LYS A 301 1.57 -20.01 -3.00
N PHE A 302 1.77 -18.87 -3.64
CA PHE A 302 0.78 -17.79 -3.63
C PHE A 302 -0.28 -17.97 -4.71
N VAL A 303 -1.38 -17.26 -4.52
CA VAL A 303 -2.34 -16.95 -5.58
C VAL A 303 -2.31 -15.45 -5.87
N ASP A 304 -2.74 -15.04 -7.06
CA ASP A 304 -2.89 -13.62 -7.38
C ASP A 304 -4.18 -13.03 -6.82
N ILE A 305 -4.45 -11.76 -7.13
CA ILE A 305 -5.66 -11.06 -6.68
C ILE A 305 -6.98 -11.67 -7.22
N LEU A 306 -6.90 -12.52 -8.25
CA LEU A 306 -8.02 -13.25 -8.86
C LEU A 306 -8.07 -14.73 -8.41
N GLY A 307 -7.14 -15.19 -7.58
CA GLY A 307 -7.06 -16.58 -7.13
C GLY A 307 -6.30 -17.53 -8.07
N ASN A 308 -5.65 -17.03 -9.11
CA ASN A 308 -4.83 -17.85 -10.02
C ASN A 308 -3.56 -18.31 -9.32
N SER A 309 -3.06 -19.51 -9.66
CA SER A 309 -1.84 -20.05 -9.05
C SER A 309 -0.59 -19.29 -9.48
N TYR A 310 0.41 -19.24 -8.60
CA TYR A 310 1.65 -18.51 -8.87
C TYR A 310 2.27 -18.83 -10.23
N SER A 311 2.45 -17.77 -11.01
CA SER A 311 3.29 -17.71 -12.20
C SER A 311 4.28 -16.57 -12.00
N LYS A 312 5.55 -16.80 -12.36
CA LYS A 312 6.61 -15.79 -12.25
C LYS A 312 6.24 -14.58 -13.12
N THR A 313 5.93 -13.45 -12.48
CA THR A 313 5.46 -12.22 -13.13
C THR A 313 5.64 -10.99 -12.23
N ILE A 314 5.35 -9.82 -12.80
CA ILE A 314 5.21 -8.55 -12.09
C ILE A 314 3.73 -8.16 -11.96
N GLY A 315 3.42 -7.24 -11.05
CA GLY A 315 2.06 -6.83 -10.73
C GLY A 315 1.29 -7.86 -9.91
N CYS A 316 0.04 -7.54 -9.60
CA CYS A 316 -0.84 -8.34 -8.74
C CYS A 316 -1.63 -9.43 -9.47
N TYR A 317 -1.30 -9.72 -10.73
CA TYR A 317 -1.98 -10.70 -11.59
C TYR A 317 -1.02 -11.75 -12.11
N PHE A 318 -1.33 -13.03 -11.91
CA PHE A 318 -0.59 -14.16 -12.46
C PHE A 318 -1.21 -14.54 -13.80
N LEU A 319 -0.76 -13.86 -14.84
CA LEU A 319 -1.12 -14.21 -16.20
C LEU A 319 -0.45 -15.53 -16.61
N HIS A 320 -1.24 -16.49 -17.05
CA HIS A 320 -0.80 -17.76 -17.64
C HIS A 320 -0.78 -17.68 -19.16
#